data_AF-A0AAP3E4Z3-F1
#
_entry.id   AF-A0AAP3E4Z3-F1
#
_cell.length_a   1.000
_cell.length_b   1.000
_cell.length_c   1.000
_cell.angle_alpha   90.00
_cell.angle_beta   90.00
_cell.angle_gamma   90.00
#
_symmetry.space_group_name_H-M   'P 1'
#
loop_
_entity.id
_entity.type
_entity.pdbx_description
1 polymer ?
#
loop_
_entity_poly.entity_id
_entity_poly.type
_entity_poly.pdbx_seq_one_letter_code
_entity_poly.pdbx_strand_id
1 'polypeptide(L)' 'MQTTPQEDCLLVVALTRFSVEFEHVDPILSEQAWLLADALAAEHGLEPADAALQLEWPSDKE' A
#
# COMPACT_ATOMS: atom_id res chain seq x y z
N MET A 1 -7.47 -14.81 3.55
CA MET A 1 -6.36 -14.80 4.53
C MET A 1 -6.59 -13.56 5.37
N GLN A 2 -6.65 -13.66 6.71
CA GLN A 2 -6.74 -12.46 7.54
C GLN A 2 -5.31 -11.97 7.78
N THR A 3 -5.01 -10.81 7.25
CA THR A 3 -3.79 -10.03 7.50
C THR A 3 -4.01 -9.12 8.70
N THR A 4 -2.94 -8.79 9.39
CA THR A 4 -2.93 -7.78 10.45
C THR A 4 -2.89 -6.37 9.84
N PRO A 5 -3.33 -5.33 10.55
CA PRO A 5 -3.27 -3.95 10.04
C PRO A 5 -1.87 -3.50 9.61
N GLN A 6 -0.81 -3.97 10.29
CA GLN A 6 0.56 -3.70 9.87
C GLN A 6 0.94 -4.41 8.57
N GLU A 7 0.51 -5.67 8.39
CA GLU A 7 0.71 -6.40 7.13
C GLU A 7 -0.04 -5.74 5.98
N ASP A 8 -1.25 -5.21 6.22
CA ASP A 8 -2.01 -4.48 5.22
C ASP A 8 -1.31 -3.19 4.79
N CYS A 9 -0.76 -2.42 5.74
CA CYS A 9 0.06 -1.25 5.40
C CYS A 9 1.28 -1.64 4.54
N LEU A 10 1.93 -2.76 4.84
CA LEU A 10 3.05 -3.28 4.04
C LEU A 10 2.60 -3.65 2.62
N LEU A 11 1.44 -4.29 2.48
CA LEU A 11 0.87 -4.63 1.18
C LEU A 11 0.51 -3.38 0.36
N VAL A 12 -0.11 -2.37 0.98
CA VAL A 12 -0.40 -1.09 0.33
C VAL A 12 0.88 -0.47 -0.22
N VAL A 13 1.93 -0.33 0.61
CA VAL A 13 3.22 0.23 0.15
C VAL A 13 3.85 -0.60 -0.97
N ALA A 14 3.83 -1.92 -0.85
CA ALA A 14 4.38 -2.81 -1.88
C ALA A 14 3.64 -2.65 -3.21
N LEU A 15 2.30 -2.62 -3.18
CA LEU A 15 1.47 -2.46 -4.37
C LEU A 15 1.63 -1.07 -5.00
N THR A 16 1.74 -0.01 -4.20
CA THR A 16 2.02 1.34 -4.70
C THR A 16 3.37 1.41 -5.41
N ARG A 17 4.43 0.84 -4.81
CA ARG A 17 5.75 0.77 -5.47
C ARG A 17 5.71 -0.06 -6.75
N PHE A 18 5.06 -1.22 -6.69
CA PHE A 18 4.88 -2.09 -7.85
C PHE A 18 4.16 -1.37 -9.00
N SER A 19 3.10 -0.62 -8.69
CA SER A 19 2.36 0.16 -9.68
C SER A 19 3.28 1.12 -10.45
N VAL A 20 4.12 1.87 -9.73
CA VAL A 20 5.08 2.81 -10.34
C VAL A 20 6.13 2.07 -11.18
N GLU A 21 6.69 0.97 -10.66
CA GLU A 21 7.72 0.20 -11.38
C GLU A 21 7.21 -0.41 -12.70
N PHE A 22 5.93 -0.77 -12.75
CA PHE A 22 5.32 -1.44 -13.89
C PHE A 22 4.56 -0.49 -14.84
N GLU A 23 4.46 0.81 -14.53
CA GLU A 23 3.68 1.79 -15.31
C GLU A 23 3.99 1.76 -16.83
N HIS A 24 5.26 1.55 -17.19
CA HIS A 24 5.70 1.52 -18.59
C HIS A 24 5.91 0.11 -19.15
N VAL A 25 5.93 -0.91 -18.29
CA VAL A 25 6.16 -2.31 -18.68
C VAL A 25 4.84 -3.02 -18.93
N ASP A 26 3.89 -2.85 -18.01
CA ASP A 26 2.53 -3.36 -18.09
C ASP A 26 1.58 -2.35 -17.42
N PRO A 27 1.03 -1.38 -18.19
CA PRO A 27 0.18 -0.33 -17.65
C PRO A 27 -1.11 -0.86 -17.02
N ILE A 28 -1.63 -1.99 -17.50
CA ILE A 28 -2.85 -2.59 -16.98
C ILE A 28 -2.58 -3.18 -15.60
N LEU A 29 -1.47 -3.92 -15.47
CA LEU A 29 -1.08 -4.49 -14.18
C LEU A 29 -0.69 -3.40 -13.18
N SER A 30 -0.06 -2.33 -13.64
CA SER A 30 0.24 -1.13 -12.85
C SER A 30 -1.03 -0.49 -12.28
N GLU A 31 -2.06 -0.26 -13.11
CA GLU A 31 -3.34 0.29 -12.68
C GLU A 31 -4.06 -0.65 -11.70
N GLN A 32 -4.05 -1.95 -11.97
CA GLN A 32 -4.64 -2.94 -11.06
C GLN A 32 -3.95 -2.95 -9.70
N ALA A 33 -2.62 -2.86 -9.66
CA ALA A 33 -1.87 -2.79 -8.41
C ALA A 33 -2.21 -1.52 -7.62
N TRP A 34 -2.36 -0.38 -8.30
CA TRP A 34 -2.80 0.87 -7.65
C TRP A 34 -4.21 0.75 -7.07
N LEU A 35 -5.18 0.25 -7.83
CA LEU A 35 -6.56 0.08 -7.38
C LEU A 35 -6.66 -0.88 -6.17
N LEU A 36 -5.83 -1.93 -6.15
CA LEU A 36 -5.74 -2.83 -5.01
C LEU A 36 -5.14 -2.14 -3.77
N ALA A 37 -4.08 -1.33 -3.95
CA ALA A 37 -3.50 -0.54 -2.86
C ALA A 37 -4.51 0.45 -2.27
N ASP A 38 -5.26 1.14 -3.12
CA ASP A 38 -6.29 2.10 -2.72
C ASP A 38 -7.44 1.43 -1.96
N ALA A 39 -7.93 0.30 -2.46
CA ALA A 39 -8.96 -0.47 -1.77
C ALA A 39 -8.52 -0.96 -0.39
N LEU A 40 -7.29 -1.50 -0.29
CA LEU A 40 -6.72 -1.97 0.98
C LEU A 40 -6.50 -0.82 1.98
N ALA A 41 -6.04 0.35 1.51
CA ALA A 41 -5.87 1.51 2.38
C ALA A 41 -7.23 2.02 2.90
N ALA A 42 -8.26 2.03 2.04
CA ALA A 42 -9.61 2.45 2.40
C ALA A 42 -10.26 1.56 3.47
N GLU A 43 -9.93 0.26 3.53
CA GLU A 43 -10.39 -0.64 4.60
C GLU A 43 -9.93 -0.19 6.00
N HIS A 44 -8.80 0.53 6.07
CA HIS A 44 -8.24 1.11 7.29
C HIS A 44 -8.55 2.61 7.45
N GLY A 45 -9.33 3.20 6.54
CA GLY A 45 -9.64 4.62 6.53
C GLY A 45 -8.46 5.52 6.19
N LEU A 46 -7.51 4.99 5.39
CA LEU A 46 -6.27 5.64 5.01
C LEU A 46 -6.23 5.85 3.48
N GLU A 47 -5.47 6.83 3.03
CA GLU A 47 -4.98 6.87 1.65
C GLU A 47 -3.68 6.04 1.52
N PRO A 48 -3.30 5.57 0.32
CA PRO A 48 -2.05 4.83 0.11
C PRO A 48 -0.80 5.57 0.63
N ALA A 49 -0.80 6.90 0.56
CA ALA A 49 0.27 7.74 1.11
C ALA A 49 0.32 7.69 2.65
N ASP A 50 -0.83 7.62 3.32
CA ASP A 50 -0.90 7.53 4.78
C ASP A 50 -0.37 6.19 5.30
N ALA A 51 -0.64 5.09 4.56
CA ALA A 51 -0.09 3.78 4.88
C ALA A 51 1.45 3.75 4.82
N ALA A 52 2.05 4.50 3.89
CA ALA A 52 3.50 4.67 3.83
C ALA A 52 4.04 5.42 5.05
N LEU A 53 3.35 6.48 5.49
CA LEU A 53 3.72 7.25 6.69
C LEU A 53 3.62 6.41 7.97
N GLN A 54 2.63 5.50 8.07
CA GLN A 54 2.52 4.59 9.21
C GLN A 54 3.69 3.60 9.33
N LEU A 55 4.27 3.18 8.20
CA LEU A 55 5.46 2.31 8.19
C LEU A 55 6.75 3.07 8.51
N GLU A 56 6.85 4.34 8.14
CA GLU A 56 7.98 5.21 8.51
C GLU A 56 7.91 5.67 9.97
N TRP A 57 6.75 5.51 10.62
CA TRP A 57 6.54 5.75 12.04
C TRP A 57 6.41 4.44 12.83
N PRO A 58 7.45 3.59 12.90
CA PRO A 58 7.51 2.66 14.00
C PRO A 58 7.58 3.53 15.25
N SER A 59 6.54 3.46 16.07
CA SER A 59 6.52 4.04 17.41
C SER A 59 7.61 3.37 18.24
N ASP A 60 8.84 3.83 18.06
CA ASP A 60 9.95 3.61 18.97
C ASP A 60 10.17 4.95 19.68
N LYS A 61 9.37 5.16 20.73
CA LYS A 61 9.87 5.45 22.08
C LYS A 61 8.73 5.84 23.04
N GLU A 62 8.50 4.94 23.99
CA GLU A 62 8.15 5.25 25.38
C GLU A 62 9.06 6.34 25.97
#